data_AF-A0A7C4HSC6-F1
#
_entry.id   AF-A0A7C4HSC6-F1
#
_cell.length_a   1.000
_cell.length_b   1.000
_cell.length_c   1.000
_cell.angle_alpha   90.00
_cell.angle_beta   90.00
_cell.angle_gamma   90.00
#
_symmetry.space_group_name_H-M   'P 1'
#
loop_
_entity.id
_entity.type
_entity.pdbx_description
1 polymer ?
#
loop_
_entity_poly.entity_id
_entity_poly.type
_entity_poly.pdbx_seq_one_letter_code
_entity_poly.pdbx_strand_id
1 'polypeptide(L)'
;MVHGSHRAKGIAGTALLALAPALLPTLAAGCGGHPQLAPQNRRLIESLRTAVSARRADWLEMNARLIESQHGEGQLSDDEYRALWRIVELARQKEWKQADELALALHKAQRLTEADRQRVRQRAAHEH
;
A
#
# COMPACT_ATOMS: atom_id res chain seq x y z
N MET A 1 -9.91 -5.16 84.16
CA MET A 1 -8.62 -5.74 83.75
C MET A 1 -8.66 -5.95 82.24
N VAL A 2 -8.26 -4.93 81.48
CA VAL A 2 -6.99 -4.74 80.75
C VAL A 2 -6.90 -5.46 79.40
N HIS A 3 -6.61 -4.62 78.39
CA HIS A 3 -6.06 -4.87 77.05
C HIS A 3 -6.97 -5.57 76.03
N GLY A 4 -7.19 -5.04 74.83
CA GLY A 4 -6.42 -4.04 74.11
C GLY A 4 -6.39 -4.47 72.65
N SER A 5 -7.14 -3.74 71.83
CA SER A 5 -7.31 -3.92 70.40
C SER A 5 -5.98 -3.90 69.64
N HIS A 6 -5.72 -4.90 68.80
CA HIS A 6 -4.72 -4.76 67.74
C HIS A 6 -5.34 -4.17 66.47
N ARG A 7 -4.62 -3.17 65.98
CA ARG A 7 -4.97 -2.19 64.95
C ARG A 7 -5.21 -2.79 63.57
N ALA A 8 -6.25 -2.27 62.94
CA ALA A 8 -6.27 -1.62 61.62
C ALA A 8 -5.08 -1.83 60.67
N LYS A 9 -5.41 -2.17 59.43
CA LYS A 9 -5.21 -1.29 58.26
C LYS A 9 -6.08 -1.78 57.10
N GLY A 10 -7.20 -1.09 56.88
CA GLY A 10 -7.88 -1.10 55.59
C GLY A 10 -7.37 0.06 54.75
N ILE A 11 -7.24 -0.15 53.45
CA ILE A 11 -7.48 0.81 52.35
C ILE A 11 -7.48 -0.03 51.07
N ALA A 12 -8.65 -0.22 50.47
CA ALA A 12 -9.06 0.42 49.20
C ALA A 12 -8.22 -0.16 48.02
N GLY A 13 -8.76 -0.97 47.12
CA GLY A 13 -10.04 -0.84 46.45
C GLY A 13 -9.82 -0.16 45.09
N THR A 14 -9.35 -0.91 44.09
CA THR A 14 -9.47 -0.51 42.66
C THR A 14 -9.38 -1.74 41.76
N ALA A 15 -10.46 -1.99 41.02
CA ALA A 15 -10.53 -3.01 39.98
C ALA A 15 -9.57 -2.67 38.83
N LEU A 16 -8.69 -3.61 38.45
CA LEU A 16 -8.00 -3.55 37.16
C LEU A 16 -8.63 -4.57 36.21
N LEU A 17 -9.31 -4.05 35.18
CA LEU A 17 -9.62 -4.78 33.97
C LEU A 17 -8.31 -5.38 33.42
N ALA A 18 -8.26 -6.71 33.34
CA ALA A 18 -7.20 -7.41 32.64
C ALA A 18 -7.36 -7.17 31.13
N LEU A 19 -6.59 -6.20 30.62
CA LEU A 19 -6.44 -5.90 29.20
C LEU A 19 -5.65 -7.06 28.55
N ALA A 20 -6.35 -8.02 27.96
CA ALA A 20 -5.73 -9.06 27.16
C ALA A 20 -5.15 -8.45 25.86
N PRO A 21 -3.85 -8.56 25.58
CA PRO A 21 -3.29 -8.09 24.31
C PRO A 21 -3.64 -9.13 23.25
N ALA A 22 -4.68 -8.87 22.47
CA ALA A 22 -4.92 -9.62 21.25
C ALA A 22 -3.80 -9.28 20.26
N LEU A 23 -2.79 -10.15 20.22
CA LEU A 23 -1.84 -10.29 19.12
C LEU A 23 -2.65 -10.35 17.82
N LEU A 24 -2.67 -9.26 17.04
CA LEU A 24 -3.06 -9.35 15.64
C LEU A 24 -1.82 -9.76 14.82
N PRO A 25 -1.98 -10.74 13.91
CA PRO A 25 -0.87 -11.50 13.38
C PRO A 25 -0.12 -10.75 12.28
N THR A 26 1.20 -10.75 12.38
CA THR A 26 2.14 -10.42 11.31
C THR A 26 2.07 -11.48 10.21
N LEU A 27 1.15 -11.33 9.26
CA LEU A 27 1.10 -12.15 8.05
C LEU A 27 1.41 -11.30 6.82
N ALA A 28 2.35 -11.82 6.02
CA ALA A 28 2.68 -11.45 4.65
C ALA A 28 3.67 -10.28 4.43
N ALA A 29 4.87 -10.39 5.01
CA ALA A 29 6.08 -10.07 4.25
C ALA A 29 6.39 -11.26 3.30
N GLY A 30 5.53 -11.49 2.30
CA GLY A 30 5.80 -12.46 1.24
C GLY A 30 6.93 -11.94 0.36
N CYS A 31 8.01 -12.73 0.22
CA CYS A 31 9.08 -12.58 -0.77
C CYS A 31 9.28 -11.20 -1.43
N GLY A 32 9.66 -10.19 -0.64
CA GLY A 32 10.62 -9.12 -0.96
C GLY A 32 10.56 -8.36 -2.28
N GLY A 33 9.42 -8.28 -2.98
CA GLY A 33 9.32 -7.55 -4.25
C GLY A 33 7.96 -6.90 -4.46
N HIS A 34 7.94 -5.75 -5.13
CA HIS A 34 6.70 -5.14 -5.59
C HIS A 34 5.95 -6.08 -6.56
N PRO A 35 4.61 -6.07 -6.57
CA PRO A 35 3.84 -6.92 -7.46
C PRO A 35 4.13 -6.59 -8.94
N GLN A 36 4.07 -7.62 -9.78
CA GLN A 36 4.05 -7.41 -11.23
C GLN A 36 2.65 -7.07 -11.68
N LEU A 37 2.54 -5.94 -12.36
CA LEU A 37 1.32 -5.55 -13.02
C LEU A 37 1.22 -6.31 -14.33
N ALA A 38 0.01 -6.75 -14.66
CA ALA A 38 -0.32 -7.27 -15.97
C ALA A 38 0.05 -6.22 -17.04
N PRO A 39 0.52 -6.63 -18.24
CA PRO A 39 0.99 -5.70 -19.27
C PRO A 39 -0.01 -4.57 -19.59
N GLN A 40 -1.31 -4.87 -19.60
CA GLN A 40 -2.38 -3.89 -19.81
C GLN A 40 -2.49 -2.85 -18.68
N ASN A 41 -2.15 -3.22 -17.45
CA ASN A 41 -2.28 -2.38 -16.25
C ASN A 41 -1.04 -1.50 -16.03
N ARG A 42 0.06 -1.72 -16.75
CA ARG A 42 1.30 -0.93 -16.61
C ARG A 42 1.13 0.54 -16.97
N ARG A 43 0.17 0.89 -17.82
CA ARG A 43 -0.13 2.31 -18.11
C ARG A 43 -0.73 3.03 -16.92
N LEU A 44 -1.40 2.31 -16.00
CA LEU A 44 -1.97 2.90 -14.79
C LEU A 44 -0.87 3.44 -13.90
N ILE A 45 0.23 2.71 -13.72
CA ILE A 45 1.33 3.21 -12.89
C ILE A 45 2.05 4.40 -13.53
N GLU A 46 2.18 4.44 -14.85
CA GLU A 46 2.76 5.60 -15.55
C GLU A 46 1.89 6.85 -15.39
N SER A 47 0.57 6.71 -15.58
CA SER A 47 -0.38 7.80 -15.37
C SER A 47 -0.42 8.26 -13.92
N LEU A 48 -0.50 7.32 -12.97
CA LEU A 48 -0.52 7.59 -11.54
C LEU A 48 0.77 8.31 -11.09
N ARG A 49 1.94 7.84 -11.54
CA ARG A 49 3.21 8.49 -11.24
C ARG A 49 3.22 9.93 -11.77
N THR A 50 2.71 10.16 -12.98
CA THR A 50 2.61 11.52 -13.55
C THR A 50 1.71 12.42 -12.69
N ALA A 51 0.56 11.90 -12.23
CA ALA A 51 -0.35 12.62 -11.34
C ALA A 51 0.32 13.00 -10.02
N VAL A 52 1.06 12.05 -9.42
CA VAL A 52 1.77 12.24 -8.15
C VAL A 52 2.94 13.20 -8.29
N SER A 53 3.77 13.05 -9.33
CA SER A 53 4.93 13.93 -9.58
C SER A 53 4.49 15.36 -9.90
N ALA A 54 3.37 15.52 -10.62
CA ALA A 54 2.77 16.82 -10.89
C ALA A 54 1.98 17.38 -9.69
N ARG A 55 1.79 16.59 -8.62
CA ARG A 55 0.97 16.92 -7.44
C ARG A 55 -0.44 17.39 -7.81
N ARG A 56 -1.01 16.79 -8.85
CA ARG A 56 -2.32 17.11 -9.42
C ARG A 56 -3.39 16.25 -8.75
N ALA A 57 -4.09 16.82 -7.78
CA ALA A 57 -5.10 16.08 -7.01
C ALA A 57 -6.27 15.59 -7.86
N ASP A 58 -6.66 16.34 -8.88
CA ASP A 58 -7.73 15.95 -9.80
C ASP A 58 -7.31 14.77 -10.70
N TRP A 59 -6.05 14.75 -11.18
CA TRP A 59 -5.50 13.62 -11.92
C TRP A 59 -5.35 12.38 -11.04
N LEU A 60 -5.02 12.58 -9.77
CA LEU A 60 -4.96 11.51 -8.78
C LEU A 60 -6.33 10.86 -8.61
N GLU A 61 -7.40 11.64 -8.45
CA GLU A 61 -8.77 11.12 -8.30
C GLU A 61 -9.29 10.44 -9.57
N MET A 62 -8.93 10.93 -10.75
CA MET A 62 -9.23 10.23 -12.01
C MET A 62 -8.56 8.85 -12.05
N ASN A 63 -7.30 8.76 -11.65
CA ASN A 63 -6.59 7.49 -11.56
C ASN A 63 -7.19 6.57 -10.48
N ALA A 64 -7.56 7.12 -9.31
CA ALA A 64 -8.18 6.36 -8.23
C ALA A 64 -9.47 5.68 -8.68
N ARG A 65 -10.36 6.42 -9.37
CA ARG A 65 -11.60 5.87 -9.94
C ARG A 65 -11.35 4.79 -10.97
N LEU A 66 -10.34 4.97 -11.83
CA LEU A 66 -9.97 3.98 -12.84
C LEU A 66 -9.45 2.69 -12.20
N ILE A 67 -8.64 2.81 -11.16
CA ILE A 67 -8.11 1.68 -10.38
C ILE A 67 -9.26 0.92 -9.70
N GLU A 68 -10.19 1.62 -9.06
CA GLU A 68 -11.39 1.02 -8.45
C GLU A 68 -12.28 0.32 -9.49
N SER A 69 -12.54 0.96 -10.64
CA SER A 69 -13.33 0.36 -11.73
C SER A 69 -12.70 -0.94 -12.22
N GLN A 70 -11.40 -0.92 -12.51
CA GLN A 70 -10.72 -2.11 -13.03
C GLN A 70 -10.61 -3.24 -12.01
N HIS A 71 -10.45 -2.92 -10.73
CA HIS A 71 -10.51 -3.93 -9.66
C HIS A 71 -11.92 -4.52 -9.53
N GLY A 72 -12.96 -3.66 -9.53
CA GLY A 72 -14.36 -4.10 -9.50
C GLY A 72 -14.77 -4.93 -10.73
N GLU A 73 -14.14 -4.68 -11.88
CA GLU A 73 -14.32 -5.45 -13.12
C GLU A 73 -13.44 -6.72 -13.19
N GLY A 74 -12.60 -6.98 -12.17
CA GLY A 74 -11.70 -8.13 -12.13
C GLY A 74 -10.51 -8.05 -13.10
N GLN A 75 -10.25 -6.88 -13.70
CA GLN A 75 -9.10 -6.63 -14.58
C GLN A 75 -7.80 -6.35 -13.80
N LEU A 76 -7.93 -6.11 -12.50
CA LEU A 76 -6.86 -5.77 -11.59
C LEU A 76 -6.93 -6.75 -10.42
N SER A 77 -5.86 -7.49 -10.17
CA SER A 77 -5.80 -8.40 -9.02
C SER A 77 -5.75 -7.64 -7.70
N ASP A 78 -6.11 -8.31 -6.61
CA ASP A 78 -6.07 -7.70 -5.27
C ASP A 78 -4.69 -7.16 -4.89
N ASP A 79 -3.62 -7.84 -5.29
CA ASP A 79 -2.24 -7.41 -5.02
C ASP A 79 -1.86 -6.15 -5.81
N GLU A 80 -2.20 -6.11 -7.10
CA GLU A 80 -2.00 -4.93 -7.94
C GLU A 80 -2.82 -3.75 -7.39
N TYR A 81 -4.07 -4.01 -6.99
CA TYR A 81 -4.96 -2.99 -6.44
C TYR A 81 -4.38 -2.41 -5.15
N ARG A 82 -3.99 -3.26 -4.20
CA ARG A 82 -3.37 -2.82 -2.95
C ARG A 82 -2.13 -1.97 -3.18
N ALA A 83 -1.28 -2.36 -4.13
CA ALA A 83 -0.05 -1.62 -4.42
C ALA A 83 -0.32 -0.24 -5.04
N LEU A 84 -1.24 -0.15 -6.01
CA LEU A 84 -1.64 1.12 -6.62
C LEU A 84 -2.40 2.01 -5.63
N TRP A 85 -3.33 1.43 -4.87
CA TRP A 85 -4.12 2.15 -3.88
C TRP A 85 -3.26 2.73 -2.76
N ARG A 86 -2.20 2.04 -2.36
CA ARG A 86 -1.26 2.57 -1.35
C ARG A 86 -0.61 3.90 -1.80
N ILE A 87 -0.31 4.05 -3.09
CA ILE A 87 0.23 5.29 -3.66
C ILE A 87 -0.83 6.40 -3.61
N VAL A 88 -2.08 6.06 -3.97
CA VAL A 88 -3.22 7.00 -3.91
C VAL A 88 -3.43 7.51 -2.50
N GLU A 89 -3.42 6.63 -1.49
CA GLU A 89 -3.59 7.00 -0.09
C GLU A 89 -2.48 7.93 0.42
N LEU A 90 -1.21 7.63 0.12
CA LEU A 90 -0.10 8.53 0.46
C LEU A 90 -0.26 9.91 -0.19
N ALA A 91 -0.62 9.94 -1.47
CA ALA A 91 -0.83 11.19 -2.19
C ALA A 91 -2.01 12.00 -1.62
N ARG A 92 -3.12 11.35 -1.25
CA ARG A 92 -4.28 11.99 -0.57
C ARG A 92 -3.90 12.56 0.80
N GLN A 93 -3.00 11.91 1.52
CA GLN A 93 -2.44 12.39 2.78
C GLN A 93 -1.42 13.53 2.60
N LYS A 94 -1.23 14.02 1.36
CA LYS A 94 -0.24 15.03 0.97
C LYS A 94 1.22 14.57 1.14
N GLU A 95 1.44 13.27 1.32
CA GLU A 95 2.75 12.62 1.35
C GLU A 95 3.28 12.41 -0.08
N TRP A 96 3.25 13.47 -0.90
CA TRP A 96 3.55 13.42 -2.34
C TRP A 96 4.92 12.82 -2.65
N LYS A 97 5.92 13.12 -1.81
CA LYS A 97 7.27 12.58 -1.98
C LYS A 97 7.31 11.07 -1.78
N GLN A 98 6.70 10.58 -0.70
CA GLN A 98 6.64 9.14 -0.41
C GLN A 98 5.81 8.40 -1.48
N ALA A 99 4.72 9.02 -1.94
CA ALA A 99 3.91 8.48 -3.03
C ALA A 99 4.71 8.36 -4.35
N ASP A 100 5.51 9.38 -4.70
CA ASP A 100 6.33 9.36 -5.93
C ASP A 100 7.43 8.32 -5.84
N GLU A 101 8.12 8.23 -4.70
CA GLU A 101 9.15 7.21 -4.45
C GLU A 101 8.57 5.80 -4.56
N LEU A 102 7.39 5.56 -3.99
CA LEU A 102 6.68 4.29 -4.07
C LEU A 102 6.23 3.97 -5.51
N ALA A 103 5.67 4.94 -6.22
CA ALA A 103 5.27 4.80 -7.61
C ALA A 103 6.47 4.50 -8.52
N LEU A 104 7.60 5.17 -8.29
CA LEU A 104 8.84 4.92 -9.01
C LEU A 104 9.39 3.53 -8.72
N ALA A 105 9.38 3.10 -7.46
CA ALA A 105 9.85 1.78 -7.05
C ALA A 105 9.00 0.67 -7.68
N LEU A 106 7.67 0.80 -7.63
CA LEU A 106 6.74 -0.13 -8.26
C LEU A 106 6.93 -0.14 -9.79
N HIS A 107 7.16 1.01 -10.44
CA HIS A 107 7.40 1.10 -11.89
C HIS A 107 8.71 0.42 -12.29
N LYS A 108 9.80 0.68 -11.55
CA LYS A 108 11.12 0.06 -11.80
C LYS A 108 11.13 -1.44 -11.53
N ALA A 109 10.31 -1.90 -10.59
CA ALA A 109 10.19 -3.32 -10.31
C ALA A 109 9.52 -4.09 -11.46
N GLN A 110 8.85 -3.42 -12.41
CA GLN A 110 8.18 -4.09 -13.52
C GLN A 110 9.18 -4.75 -14.45
N ARG A 111 9.04 -6.07 -14.67
CA ARG A 111 9.91 -6.81 -15.60
C ARG A 111 9.34 -6.76 -17.01
N LEU A 112 10.16 -6.36 -17.97
CA LEU A 112 9.84 -6.48 -19.40
C LEU A 112 9.53 -7.95 -19.73
N THR A 113 8.37 -8.19 -20.34
CA THR A 113 8.02 -9.51 -20.86
C THR A 113 8.84 -9.81 -22.12
N GLU A 114 8.98 -11.09 -22.51
CA GLU A 114 9.70 -11.43 -23.75
C GLU A 114 9.01 -10.83 -24.99
N ALA A 115 7.68 -10.75 -24.98
CA ALA A 115 6.91 -10.08 -26.03
C ALA A 115 7.28 -8.58 -26.15
N ASP A 116 7.52 -7.91 -25.03
CA ASP A 116 7.95 -6.51 -25.03
C ASP A 116 9.38 -6.36 -25.59
N ARG A 117 10.28 -7.27 -25.22
CA ARG A 117 11.65 -7.30 -25.76
C ARG A 117 11.66 -7.54 -27.27
N GLN A 118 10.82 -8.45 -27.76
CA GLN A 118 10.71 -8.73 -29.19
C GLN A 118 10.19 -7.52 -29.96
N ARG A 119 9.18 -6.81 -29.44
CA ARG A 119 8.69 -5.56 -30.04
C ARG A 119 9.76 -4.48 -30.12
N VAL A 120 10.58 -4.32 -29.08
CA VAL A 120 11.70 -3.36 -29.09
C VAL A 120 12.73 -3.75 -30.15
N ARG A 121 13.11 -5.03 -30.23
CA ARG A 121 14.04 -5.53 -31.27
C ARG A 121 13.50 -5.31 -32.69
N GLN A 122 12.21 -5.57 -32.91
CA GLN A 122 11.56 -5.38 -34.21
C GLN A 122 11.53 -3.90 -34.63
N ARG A 123 11.26 -2.98 -33.71
CA ARG A 123 11.31 -1.53 -34.00
C ARG A 123 12.71 -1.08 -34.39
N ALA A 124 13.72 -1.49 -33.62
CA ALA A 124 15.12 -1.17 -33.93
C ALA A 124 15.55 -1.71 -35.31
N ALA A 125 15.02 -2.84 -35.76
CA ALA A 125 15.32 -3.42 -37.07
C ALA A 125 14.61 -2.71 -38.25
N HIS A 126 13.53 -1.97 -38.00
CA HIS A 126 12.76 -1.24 -39.02
C HIS A 126 13.22 0.22 -39.23
N GLU A 127 14.04 0.75 -38.32
CA GLU A 127 14.58 2.12 -38.37
C GLU A 127 15.94 2.22 -39.08
N HIS A 128 16.44 1.11 -39.63
CA HIS A 128 17.64 1.01 -40.48
C HIS A 128 17.28 0.73 -41.93
#